data_AF-X1BD36-F1
#
_entry.id   AF-X1BD36-F1
#
_cell.length_a   1.000
_cell.length_b   1.000
_cell.length_c   1.000
_cell.angle_alpha   90.00
_cell.angle_beta   90.00
_cell.angle_gamma   90.00
#
_symmetry.space_group_name_H-M   'P 1'
#
loop_
_entity.id
_entity.type
_entity.pdbx_description
1 polymer ?
#
loop_
_entity_poly.entity_id
_entity_poly.type
_entity_poly.pdbx_seq_one_letter_code
_entity_poly.pdbx_strand_id
1 'polypeptide(L)' 'MTCANCALKIETKLNNLEGVNTAVVNFANEEATVDYDPRTVDFTAIIITNGTK' A
#
# COMPACT_ATOMS: atom_id res chain seq x y z
N MET A 1 -9.11 -8.81 -0.30
CA MET A 1 -9.73 -7.46 -0.35
C MET A 1 -11.15 -7.59 -0.89
N THR A 2 -12.19 -7.02 -0.26
CA THR A 2 -13.60 -7.21 -0.70
C THR A 2 -14.32 -5.98 -1.27
N CYS A 3 -13.67 -4.81 -1.31
CA CYS A 3 -14.25 -3.59 -1.87
C CYS A 3 -13.23 -2.78 -2.68
N ALA A 4 -13.59 -2.38 -3.90
CA ALA A 4 -12.77 -1.50 -4.74
C ALA A 4 -12.44 -0.17 -4.02
N ASN A 5 -13.38 0.33 -3.22
CA ASN A 5 -13.18 1.53 -2.41
C ASN A 5 -12.17 1.31 -1.27
N CYS A 6 -12.04 0.09 -0.75
CA CYS A 6 -11.00 -0.25 0.21
C CYS A 6 -9.62 -0.32 -0.46
N ALA A 7 -9.53 -0.88 -1.68
CA ALA A 7 -8.30 -0.89 -2.45
C ALA A 7 -7.79 0.53 -2.74
N LEU A 8 -8.68 1.44 -3.18
CA LEU A 8 -8.32 2.84 -3.41
C LEU A 8 -7.82 3.55 -2.14
N LYS A 9 -8.43 3.24 -0.99
CA LYS A 9 -7.97 3.77 0.31
C LYS A 9 -6.58 3.26 0.69
N ILE A 10 -6.31 1.97 0.47
CA ILE A 10 -5.00 1.37 0.73
C ILE A 10 -3.95 1.99 -0.20
N GLU A 11 -4.25 2.10 -1.49
CA GLU A 11 -3.38 2.72 -2.50
C GLU A 11 -3.05 4.16 -2.13
N THR A 12 -4.06 4.97 -1.80
CA THR A 12 -3.86 6.36 -1.36
C THR A 12 -3.01 6.41 -0.10
N LYS A 13 -3.24 5.53 0.87
CA LYS A 13 -2.48 5.52 2.12
C LYS A 13 -1.01 5.17 1.89
N LEU A 14 -0.74 4.18 1.03
CA LEU A 14 0.62 3.77 0.67
C LEU A 14 1.37 4.89 -0.06
N ASN A 15 0.73 5.55 -1.04
CA ASN A 15 1.35 6.67 -1.76
C ASN A 15 1.63 7.90 -0.88
N ASN A 16 1.01 8.01 0.29
CA ASN A 16 1.28 9.08 1.26
C ASN A 16 2.36 8.74 2.28
N LEU A 17 2.93 7.53 2.25
CA LEU A 17 4.04 7.18 3.13
C LEU A 17 5.31 7.86 2.63
N GLU A 18 6.02 8.51 3.54
CA GLU A 18 7.35 9.07 3.24
C GLU A 18 8.29 7.92 2.81
N GLY A 19 8.97 8.09 1.69
CA GLY A 19 9.82 7.05 1.10
C GLY A 19 9.12 6.10 0.13
N VAL A 20 7.79 6.18 -0.04
CA VAL A 20 7.08 5.49 -1.13
C VAL A 20 7.04 6.41 -2.36
N ASN A 21 7.57 5.93 -3.48
CA ASN A 21 7.52 6.65 -4.75
C ASN A 21 6.19 6.42 -5.46
N THR A 22 5.73 5.17 -5.47
CA THR A 22 4.48 4.80 -6.13
C THR A 22 3.93 3.53 -5.51
N ALA A 23 2.62 3.49 -5.26
CA ALA A 23 1.91 2.29 -4.89
C ALA A 23 0.70 2.10 -5.80
N VAL A 24 0.49 0.86 -6.24
CA VAL A 24 -0.65 0.46 -7.08
C VAL A 24 -1.28 -0.77 -6.46
N VAL A 25 -2.61 -0.74 -6.26
CA VAL A 25 -3.36 -1.85 -5.68
C VAL A 25 -4.29 -2.43 -6.73
N ASN A 26 -4.03 -3.67 -7.13
CA ASN A 26 -4.90 -4.43 -7.99
C ASN A 26 -5.88 -5.25 -7.14
N PHE A 27 -7.07 -4.69 -6.94
CA PHE A 27 -8.16 -5.35 -6.23
C PHE A 27 -8.59 -6.68 -6.86
N ALA A 28 -8.61 -6.78 -8.19
CA ALA A 28 -9.09 -7.96 -8.90
C ALA A 28 -8.19 -9.17 -8.68
N ASN A 29 -6.88 -8.92 -8.53
CA ASN A 29 -5.88 -9.96 -8.26
C ASN A 29 -5.50 -10.06 -6.78
N GLU A 30 -6.05 -9.21 -5.92
CA GLU A 30 -5.66 -9.08 -4.51
C GLU A 30 -4.17 -8.77 -4.28
N GLU A 31 -3.56 -8.06 -5.22
CA GLU A 31 -2.13 -7.73 -5.21
C GLU A 31 -1.90 -6.23 -4.98
N ALA A 32 -0.80 -5.89 -4.30
CA ALA A 32 -0.32 -4.53 -4.16
C ALA A 32 1.15 -4.47 -4.57
N THR A 33 1.49 -3.57 -5.49
CA THR A 33 2.87 -3.31 -5.92
C THR A 33 3.29 -1.95 -5.38
N VAL A 34 4.42 -1.91 -4.68
CA VAL A 34 4.94 -0.70 -4.05
C VAL A 34 6.39 -0.50 -4.45
N ASP A 35 6.66 0.64 -5.07
CA ASP A 35 8.00 1.16 -5.31
C ASP A 35 8.36 2.12 -4.18
N TYR A 36 9.43 1.81 -3.45
CA TYR A 36 9.82 2.55 -2.26
C TYR A 36 11.34 2.55 -2.06
N ASP A 37 11.84 3.57 -1.36
CA ASP A 37 13.24 3.64 -0.94
C ASP A 37 13.42 2.89 0.40
N PRO A 38 14.15 1.75 0.40
CA PRO A 38 14.37 0.97 1.61
C PRO A 38 15.25 1.66 2.66
N ARG A 39 15.86 2.81 2.33
CA ARG A 39 16.61 3.64 3.30
C ARG A 39 15.70 4.57 4.10
N THR A 40 14.49 4.80 3.59
CA THR A 40 13.57 5.84 4.06
C THR A 40 12.31 5.24 4.65
N VAL A 41 11.86 4.10 4.11
CA VAL A 41 10.72 3.35 4.65
C VAL A 41 11.04 1.86 4.79
N ASP A 42 10.65 1.33 5.95
CA ASP A 42 10.87 -0.06 6.30
C ASP A 42 9.75 -0.94 5.72
N PHE A 43 10.08 -2.15 5.26
CA PHE A 43 9.10 -3.06 4.66
C PHE A 43 7.96 -3.39 5.63
N THR A 44 8.27 -3.46 6.93
CA THR A 44 7.26 -3.66 7.98
C THR A 44 6.20 -2.58 7.99
N ALA A 45 6.55 -1.31 7.72
CA ALA A 45 5.60 -0.19 7.70
C ALA A 45 4.59 -0.29 6.54
N ILE A 46 4.96 -0.95 5.46
CA ILE A 46 4.13 -1.15 4.27
C ILE A 46 3.05 -2.21 4.53
N ILE A 47 3.40 -3.31 5.23
CA ILE A 47 2.51 -4.46 5.46
C ILE A 47 1.32 -4.10 6.38
N ILE A 48 1.52 -3.19 7.34
CA ILE A 48 0.47 -2.78 8.32
C ILE A 48 -0.66 -1.94 7.69
N THR A 49 -0.55 -1.54 6.42
CA THR A 49 -1.58 -0.76 5.74
C THR A 49 -2.83 -1.58 5.41
N ASN A 50 -2.72 -2.91 5.36
CA ASN A 50 -3.87 -3.80 5.24
C ASN A 50 -4.49 -3.96 6.63
N GLY A 51 -5.45 -3.08 6.94
CA GLY A 51 -5.98 -2.89 8.29
C GLY A 51 -6.32 -4.20 9.02
N THR A 52 -5.48 -4.58 9.97
CA THR A 52 -5.91 -5.32 11.16
C THR A 52 -6.19 -4.30 12.24
N LYS A 53 -7.43 -3.82 12.23
CA LYS A 53 -8.20 -3.81 13.46
C LYS A 53 -9.53 -4.50 13.21
#